data_AF-A0A6N6L0L4-F1
#
_entry.id   AF-A0A6N6L0L4-F1
#
_cell.length_a   1.000
_cell.length_b   1.000
_cell.length_c   1.000
_cell.angle_alpha   90.00
_cell.angle_beta   90.00
_cell.angle_gamma   90.00
#
_symmetry.space_group_name_H-M   'P 1'
#
loop_
_entity.id
_entity.type
_entity.pdbx_description
1 polymer ?
#
loop_
_entity_poly.entity_id
_entity_poly.type
_entity_poly.pdbx_seq_one_letter_code
_entity_poly.pdbx_strand_id
1 'polypeptide(L)'
;MSQPEIILKGRLDGRQRNRLKSLLNMMYKPSELAEEVGFSIDQVYRVYVPLGCPHERDERNHIWINGQLFREWFEDVYKKRKLASNEAFCLTCKMSVEMRNPERKKTGDGLVYVLCDCPNCGRRLAKIIDQKKRKPKRDK
;
A
#
# COMPACT_ATOMS: atom_id res chain seq x y z
N MET A 1 2.62 7.58 23.05
CA MET A 1 3.21 7.55 21.70
C MET A 1 2.25 6.82 20.78
N SER A 2 1.39 7.56 20.09
CA SER A 2 0.39 6.97 19.20
C SER A 2 1.08 6.50 17.92
N GLN A 3 1.20 5.19 17.72
CA GLN A 3 1.72 4.68 16.45
C GLN A 3 0.79 5.15 15.33
N PRO A 4 1.31 5.70 14.22
CA PRO A 4 0.48 6.29 13.20
C PRO A 4 -0.38 5.21 12.54
N GLU A 5 -1.69 5.36 12.62
CA GLU A 5 -2.66 4.41 12.08
C GLU A 5 -2.37 4.14 10.60
N ILE A 6 -2.35 2.86 10.21
CA ILE A 6 -2.10 2.46 8.82
C ILE A 6 -3.46 2.30 8.16
N ILE A 7 -3.72 3.12 7.14
CA ILE A 7 -4.91 3.00 6.32
C ILE A 7 -4.73 1.80 5.38
N LEU A 8 -5.51 0.74 5.64
CA LEU A 8 -5.49 -0.49 4.84
C LEU A 8 -6.59 -0.52 3.78
N LYS A 9 -7.70 0.17 4.04
CA LYS A 9 -8.83 0.26 3.10
C LYS A 9 -8.40 1.08 1.90
N GLY A 10 -8.89 0.75 0.70
CA GLY A 10 -8.64 1.54 -0.51
C GLY A 10 -7.24 1.41 -1.11
N ARG A 11 -6.41 0.47 -0.62
CA ARG A 11 -5.05 0.31 -1.14
C ARG A 11 -5.06 -0.39 -2.49
N LEU A 12 -4.49 0.28 -3.49
CA LEU A 12 -4.37 -0.24 -4.85
C LEU A 12 -3.29 -1.32 -4.99
N ASP A 13 -3.57 -2.31 -5.83
CA ASP A 13 -2.62 -3.34 -6.23
C ASP A 13 -1.56 -2.80 -7.23
N GLY A 14 -0.61 -3.66 -7.64
CA GLY A 14 0.46 -3.26 -8.54
C GLY A 14 -0.02 -2.80 -9.93
N ARG A 15 -1.05 -3.43 -10.48
CA ARG A 15 -1.62 -3.09 -11.80
C ARG A 15 -2.37 -1.77 -11.72
N GLN A 16 -3.21 -1.61 -10.71
CA GLN A 16 -3.96 -0.39 -10.44
C GLN A 16 -3.01 0.79 -10.18
N ARG A 17 -1.95 0.61 -9.39
CA ARG A 17 -0.94 1.67 -9.16
C ARG A 17 -0.20 2.07 -10.43
N ASN A 18 0.00 1.16 -11.39
CA ASN A 18 0.59 1.53 -12.66
C ASN A 18 -0.39 2.35 -13.50
N ARG A 19 -1.68 1.99 -13.51
CA ARG A 19 -2.73 2.77 -14.18
C ARG A 19 -2.91 4.16 -13.56
N LEU A 20 -2.82 4.27 -12.23
CA LEU A 20 -2.86 5.54 -11.50
C LEU A 20 -1.82 6.55 -12.02
N LYS A 21 -0.64 6.09 -12.45
CA LYS A 21 0.42 6.96 -12.99
C LYS A 21 0.05 7.57 -14.33
N SER A 22 -0.85 6.91 -15.08
CA SER A 22 -1.31 7.33 -16.40
C SER A 22 -2.47 8.32 -16.34
N LEU A 23 -3.00 8.63 -15.14
CA LEU A 23 -4.03 9.65 -15.00
C LEU A 23 -3.53 11.01 -15.49
N LEU A 24 -4.37 11.67 -16.27
CA LEU A 24 -4.08 12.98 -16.83
C LEU A 24 -4.47 14.09 -15.84
N ASN A 25 -3.93 15.29 -16.06
CA ASN A 25 -4.33 16.48 -15.33
C ASN A 25 -5.67 17.01 -15.87
N MET A 26 -6.75 16.29 -15.59
CA MET A 26 -8.12 16.65 -15.97
C MET A 26 -9.11 16.15 -14.93
N MET A 27 -10.34 16.66 -15.00
CA MET A 27 -11.42 16.23 -14.11
C MET A 27 -12.04 14.92 -14.60
N TYR A 28 -12.18 13.98 -13.67
CA TYR A 28 -12.84 12.70 -13.86
C TYR A 28 -14.06 12.62 -12.95
N LYS A 29 -15.13 12.00 -13.44
CA LYS A 29 -16.21 11.50 -12.59
C LYS A 29 -15.72 10.28 -11.80
N PRO A 30 -16.33 9.97 -10.65
CA PRO A 30 -16.02 8.76 -9.89
C PRO A 30 -16.07 7.47 -10.70
N SER A 31 -16.99 7.35 -11.65
CA SER A 31 -17.10 6.19 -12.55
C SER A 31 -15.92 6.08 -13.52
N GLU A 32 -15.55 7.19 -14.14
CA GLU A 32 -14.44 7.26 -15.10
C GLU A 32 -13.11 6.97 -14.39
N LEU A 33 -12.89 7.60 -13.24
CA LEU A 33 -11.70 7.36 -12.42
C LEU A 33 -11.59 5.88 -12.00
N ALA A 34 -12.71 5.28 -11.61
CA ALA A 34 -12.77 3.88 -11.21
C ALA A 34 -12.42 2.94 -12.37
N GLU A 35 -12.92 3.22 -13.57
CA GLU A 35 -12.63 2.45 -14.78
C GLU A 35 -11.16 2.57 -15.19
N GLU A 36 -10.65 3.79 -15.27
CA GLU A 36 -9.27 4.09 -15.68
C GLU A 36 -8.24 3.40 -14.78
N VAL A 37 -8.43 3.49 -13.46
CA VAL A 37 -7.49 2.89 -12.51
C VAL A 37 -7.79 1.41 -12.29
N GLY A 38 -9.05 0.99 -12.44
CA GLY A 38 -9.51 -0.40 -12.27
C GLY A 38 -9.89 -0.76 -10.83
N PHE A 39 -10.55 0.15 -10.10
CA PHE A 39 -11.16 -0.11 -8.79
C PHE A 39 -12.68 0.10 -8.83
N SER A 40 -13.42 -0.22 -7.75
CA SER A 40 -14.88 0.00 -7.75
C SER A 40 -15.24 1.45 -7.47
N ILE A 41 -16.33 1.94 -8.08
CA ILE A 41 -16.83 3.30 -7.81
C ILE A 41 -17.16 3.51 -6.32
N ASP A 42 -17.62 2.46 -5.62
CA ASP A 42 -17.85 2.49 -4.17
C ASP A 42 -16.60 2.85 -3.37
N GLN A 43 -15.40 2.49 -3.87
CA GLN A 43 -14.14 2.83 -3.22
C GLN A 43 -13.91 4.35 -3.21
N VAL A 44 -14.36 5.07 -4.24
CA VAL A 44 -14.33 6.54 -4.26
C VAL A 44 -15.20 7.10 -3.14
N TYR A 45 -16.46 6.70 -3.09
CA TYR A 45 -17.45 7.28 -2.18
C TYR A 45 -17.26 6.85 -0.72
N ARG A 46 -16.93 5.59 -0.47
CA ARG A 46 -16.88 5.01 0.89
C ARG A 46 -15.50 5.06 1.52
N VAL A 47 -14.44 5.25 0.73
CA VAL A 47 -13.07 5.23 1.22
C VAL A 47 -12.37 6.54 0.90
N TYR A 48 -12.24 6.92 -0.36
CA TYR A 48 -11.39 8.05 -0.72
C TYR A 48 -11.96 9.40 -0.32
N VAL A 49 -13.23 9.66 -0.60
CA VAL A 49 -13.88 10.93 -0.20
C VAL A 49 -13.86 11.12 1.32
N PRO A 50 -14.24 10.13 2.15
CA PRO A 50 -14.13 10.24 3.61
C PRO A 50 -12.69 10.41 4.13
N LEU A 51 -11.69 9.94 3.38
CA LEU A 51 -10.27 10.11 3.71
C LEU A 51 -9.69 11.46 3.23
N GLY A 52 -10.52 12.36 2.70
CA GLY A 52 -10.08 13.69 2.27
C GLY A 52 -9.47 13.72 0.87
N CYS A 53 -9.90 12.84 -0.03
CA CYS A 53 -9.56 12.91 -1.45
C CYS A 53 -9.88 14.30 -2.02
N PRO A 54 -8.94 14.95 -2.75
CA PRO A 54 -9.19 16.22 -3.41
C PRO A 54 -10.30 16.03 -4.45
N HIS A 55 -11.38 16.80 -4.28
CA HIS A 55 -12.53 16.75 -5.17
C HIS A 55 -13.27 18.08 -5.15
N GLU A 56 -13.98 18.34 -6.23
CA GLU A 56 -14.92 19.45 -6.37
C GLU A 56 -16.34 18.90 -6.47
N ARG A 57 -17.31 19.75 -6.11
CA ARG A 57 -18.74 19.45 -6.29
C ARG A 57 -19.34 20.49 -7.20
N ASP A 58 -20.08 20.04 -8.22
CA ASP A 58 -20.83 20.93 -9.08
C ASP A 58 -22.14 21.40 -8.42
N GLU A 59 -22.89 22.27 -9.10
CA GLU A 59 -24.18 22.79 -8.64
C GLU A 59 -25.24 21.70 -8.39
N ARG A 60 -25.08 20.54 -9.03
CA ARG A 60 -25.94 19.36 -8.88
C ARG A 60 -25.40 18.37 -7.86
N ASN A 61 -24.37 18.77 -7.11
CA ASN A 61 -23.70 17.98 -6.08
C ASN A 61 -22.99 16.73 -6.62
N HIS A 62 -22.63 16.69 -7.90
CA HIS A 62 -21.78 15.63 -8.44
C HIS A 62 -20.32 15.87 -8.09
N ILE A 63 -19.62 14.78 -7.81
CA ILE A 63 -18.20 14.80 -7.47
C ILE A 63 -17.36 14.80 -8.75
N TRP A 64 -16.35 15.66 -8.78
CA TRP A 64 -15.33 15.72 -9.82
C TRP A 64 -13.95 15.64 -9.19
N ILE A 65 -13.08 14.78 -9.71
CA ILE A 65 -11.77 14.49 -9.15
C ILE A 65 -10.71 14.77 -10.21
N ASN A 66 -9.76 15.65 -9.91
CA ASN A 66 -8.62 15.86 -10.79
C ASN A 66 -7.67 14.65 -10.72
N GLY A 67 -7.35 14.04 -11.87
CA GLY A 67 -6.53 12.82 -11.93
C GLY A 67 -5.10 12.99 -11.37
N GLN A 68 -4.46 14.14 -11.61
CA GLN A 68 -3.13 14.43 -11.09
C GLN A 68 -3.17 14.63 -9.57
N LEU A 69 -4.09 15.46 -9.07
CA LEU A 69 -4.24 15.70 -7.63
C LEU A 69 -4.60 14.42 -6.89
N PHE A 70 -5.44 13.57 -7.49
CA PHE A 70 -5.78 12.27 -6.94
C PHE A 70 -4.55 11.36 -6.82
N ARG A 71 -3.71 11.31 -7.85
CA ARG A 71 -2.45 10.55 -7.82
C ARG A 71 -1.55 11.02 -6.69
N GLU A 72 -1.32 12.33 -6.59
CA GLU A 72 -0.45 12.92 -5.58
C GLU A 72 -0.96 12.66 -4.16
N TRP A 73 -2.26 12.90 -3.93
CA TRP A 73 -2.93 12.57 -2.68
C TRP A 73 -2.81 11.07 -2.34
N PHE A 74 -3.04 10.19 -3.31
CA PHE A 74 -2.97 8.75 -3.09
C PHE A 74 -1.56 8.30 -2.70
N GLU A 75 -0.52 8.86 -3.33
CA GLU A 75 0.87 8.54 -3.02
C GLU A 75 1.28 8.99 -1.62
N ASP A 76 0.75 10.11 -1.14
CA ASP A 76 0.96 10.60 0.22
C ASP A 76 0.22 9.76 1.27
N VAL A 77 -1.08 9.54 1.07
CA VAL A 77 -1.92 8.75 2.00
C VAL A 77 -1.42 7.31 2.12
N TYR A 78 -1.06 6.67 1.00
CA TYR A 78 -0.62 5.26 0.98
C TYR A 78 0.90 5.10 0.87
N LYS A 79 1.65 6.10 1.33
CA LYS A 79 3.12 6.11 1.32
C LYS A 79 3.68 4.86 1.98
N LYS A 80 4.65 4.22 1.31
CA LYS A 80 5.34 3.04 1.85
C LYS A 80 6.20 3.48 3.03
N ARG A 81 5.87 3.01 4.23
CA ARG A 81 6.72 3.19 5.41
C ARG A 81 7.87 2.18 5.37
N LYS A 82 9.08 2.66 5.62
CA LYS A 82 10.25 1.80 5.82
C LYS A 82 10.20 1.30 7.25
N LEU A 83 10.28 -0.01 7.43
CA LEU A 83 10.45 -0.63 8.74
C LEU A 83 11.89 -0.41 9.20
N ALA A 84 12.09 -0.11 10.47
CA ALA A 84 13.44 -0.11 11.04
C ALA A 84 14.06 -1.52 10.99
N SER A 85 15.37 -1.62 11.18
CA SER A 85 16.10 -2.89 11.12
C SER A 85 15.59 -3.90 12.14
N ASN A 86 15.18 -3.42 13.32
CA ASN A 86 14.63 -4.17 14.47
C ASN A 86 13.10 -4.34 14.45
N GLU A 87 12.39 -3.87 13.43
CA GLU A 87 10.93 -3.99 13.33
C GLU A 87 10.49 -5.01 12.26
N ALA A 88 9.37 -5.69 12.50
CA ALA A 88 8.68 -6.51 11.52
C ALA A 88 7.23 -6.04 11.33
N PHE A 89 6.63 -6.34 10.18
CA PHE A 89 5.21 -6.05 9.95
C PHE A 89 4.35 -7.25 10.35
N CYS A 90 3.46 -7.06 11.31
CA CYS A 90 2.51 -8.10 11.69
C CYS A 90 1.28 -8.03 10.79
N LEU A 91 1.00 -9.09 10.01
CA LEU A 91 -0.19 -9.17 9.16
C LEU A 91 -1.52 -9.25 9.94
N THR A 92 -1.44 -9.51 11.25
CA THR A 92 -2.61 -9.67 12.12
C THR A 92 -2.94 -8.38 12.85
N CYS A 93 -1.94 -7.79 13.52
CA CYS A 93 -2.06 -6.47 14.12
C CYS A 93 -2.08 -5.35 13.07
N LYS A 94 -1.69 -5.66 11.83
CA LYS A 94 -1.62 -4.74 10.68
C LYS A 94 -0.76 -3.51 10.94
N MET A 95 0.29 -3.68 11.74
CA MET A 95 1.20 -2.62 12.15
C MET A 95 2.64 -3.10 12.24
N SER A 96 3.57 -2.14 12.23
CA SER A 96 4.96 -2.37 12.56
C SER A 96 5.10 -2.68 14.05
N VAL A 97 5.80 -3.75 14.36
CA VAL A 97 6.06 -4.19 15.73
C VAL A 97 7.55 -4.46 15.90
N GLU A 98 8.05 -4.23 17.10
CA GLU A 98 9.42 -4.62 17.44
C GLU A 98 9.57 -6.14 17.41
N MET A 99 10.69 -6.61 16.87
CA MET A 99 10.97 -8.04 16.76
C MET A 99 11.35 -8.61 18.12
N ARG A 100 10.52 -9.51 18.67
CA ARG A 100 10.87 -10.33 19.84
C ARG A 100 11.50 -11.65 19.38
N ASN A 101 12.52 -12.12 20.08
CA ASN A 101 13.24 -13.38 19.78
C ASN A 101 13.67 -13.51 18.30
N PRO A 102 14.44 -12.55 17.74
CA PRO A 102 14.84 -12.60 16.34
C PRO A 102 15.84 -13.74 16.07
N GLU A 103 15.41 -14.72 15.27
CA GLU A 103 16.23 -15.82 14.76
C GLU A 103 16.57 -15.58 13.28
N ARG A 104 17.85 -15.36 12.97
CA ARG A 104 18.30 -15.22 11.59
C ARG A 104 18.45 -16.59 10.93
N LYS A 105 17.76 -16.81 9.82
CA LYS A 105 17.83 -18.01 8.99
C LYS A 105 18.31 -17.69 7.59
N LYS A 106 19.06 -18.64 7.01
CA LYS A 106 19.55 -18.58 5.64
C LYS A 106 19.12 -19.86 4.92
N THR A 107 18.44 -19.72 3.79
CA THR A 107 18.13 -20.84 2.91
C THR A 107 19.28 -21.07 1.93
N GLY A 108 19.49 -22.31 1.48
CA GLY A 108 20.52 -22.67 0.50
C GLY A 108 20.48 -21.84 -0.79
N ASP A 109 19.29 -21.38 -1.17
CA ASP A 109 19.05 -20.50 -2.32
C ASP A 109 19.55 -19.04 -2.16
N GLY A 110 20.17 -18.69 -1.04
CA GLY A 110 20.68 -17.34 -0.79
C GLY A 110 19.62 -16.34 -0.32
N LEU A 111 18.48 -16.82 0.18
CA LEU A 111 17.51 -16.03 0.92
C LEU A 111 17.94 -15.93 2.39
N VAL A 112 18.04 -14.71 2.92
CA VAL A 112 18.30 -14.42 4.33
C VAL A 112 17.07 -13.76 4.92
N TYR A 113 16.50 -14.36 5.96
CA TYR A 113 15.32 -13.86 6.65
C TYR A 113 15.48 -13.97 8.17
N VAL A 114 14.67 -13.22 8.90
CA VAL A 114 14.57 -13.27 10.37
C VAL A 114 13.18 -13.78 10.73
N LEU A 115 13.13 -14.79 11.59
CA LEU A 115 11.91 -15.17 12.28
C LEU A 115 11.86 -14.45 13.62
N CYS A 116 10.69 -13.94 14.00
CA CYS A 116 10.50 -13.26 15.29
C CYS A 116 9.05 -13.44 15.74
N ASP A 117 8.76 -13.11 16.99
CA ASP A 117 7.42 -13.17 17.55
C ASP A 117 6.82 -11.76 17.64
N CYS A 118 5.54 -11.63 17.31
CA CYS A 118 4.81 -10.38 17.50
C CYS A 118 4.55 -10.16 19.00
N PRO A 119 4.99 -9.04 19.60
CA PRO A 119 4.74 -8.76 21.02
C PRO A 119 3.25 -8.54 21.35
N ASN A 120 2.44 -8.13 20.36
CA ASN A 120 1.02 -7.81 20.58
C ASN A 120 0.10 -9.04 20.41
N CYS A 121 0.37 -9.92 19.44
CA CYS A 121 -0.51 -11.08 19.17
C CYS A 121 0.16 -12.45 19.30
N GLY A 122 1.45 -12.51 19.64
CA GLY A 122 2.19 -13.76 19.83
C GLY A 122 2.45 -14.57 18.54
N ARG A 123 1.99 -14.11 17.37
CA ARG A 123 2.22 -14.82 16.11
C ARG A 123 3.68 -14.73 15.66
N ARG A 124 4.16 -15.82 15.07
CA ARG A 124 5.49 -15.88 14.44
C ARG A 124 5.48 -15.13 13.11
N LEU A 125 6.39 -14.19 12.96
CA LEU A 125 6.57 -13.30 11.82
C LEU A 125 7.86 -13.67 11.09
N ALA A 126 7.87 -13.44 9.78
CA ALA A 126 9.07 -13.56 8.94
C ALA A 126 9.38 -12.22 8.28
N LYS A 127 10.62 -11.78 8.40
CA LYS A 127 11.14 -10.57 7.73
C LYS A 127 12.28 -10.96 6.80
N ILE A 128 12.13 -10.71 5.50
CA ILE A 128 13.21 -10.92 4.54
C ILE A 128 14.22 -9.77 4.70
N ILE A 129 15.50 -10.11 4.86
CA ILE A 129 16.60 -9.15 5.00
C ILE A 129 17.34 -9.02 3.66
N ASP A 130 17.62 -10.14 3.02
CA ASP A 130 18.32 -10.18 1.74
C ASP A 130 17.82 -11.35 0.90
N GLN A 131 17.81 -11.17 -0.41
CA GLN A 131 17.48 -12.21 -1.37
C GLN A 131 18.34 -12.01 -2.61
N LYS A 132 19.20 -13.00 -2.91
CA LYS A 132 19.86 -13.05 -4.22
C LYS A 132 18.80 -13.15 -5.31
N LYS A 133 18.63 -12.09 -6.10
CA LYS A 133 17.75 -12.11 -7.28
C LYS A 133 18.25 -13.17 -8.26
N ARG A 134 17.44 -14.19 -8.54
CA ARG A 134 17.68 -15.10 -9.66
C ARG A 134 17.63 -14.28 -10.95
N LYS A 135 18.68 -14.35 -11.79
CA LYS A 135 18.66 -13.73 -13.13
C LYS A 135 17.48 -14.31 -13.91
N PRO A 136 16.65 -13.50 -14.59
CA PRO A 136 15.62 -14.06 -15.45
C PRO A 136 16.29 -14.95 -16.50
N LYS A 137 15.81 -16.18 -16.68
CA LYS A 137 16.16 -16.99 -17.85
C LYS A 137 15.70 -16.19 -19.07
N ARG A 138 16.64 -15.71 -19.88
CA ARG A 138 16.33 -15.23 -21.22
C ARG A 138 16.07 -16.48 -22.05
N ASP A 139 14.80 -16.79 -22.29
CA ASP A 139 14.45 -17.70 -23.37
C ASP A 139 14.88 -16.99 -24.67
N LYS A 140 15.71 -17.69 -25.44
CA LYS A 140 16.38 -17.20 -26.64
C LYS A 140 15.59 -17.64 -27.87
#